data_AF-A0A951LUR1-F1
#
_entry.id   AF-A0A951LUR1-F1
#
_cell.length_a   1.000
_cell.length_b   1.000
_cell.length_c   1.000
_cell.angle_alpha   90.00
_cell.angle_beta   90.00
_cell.angle_gamma   90.00
#
_symmetry.space_group_name_H-M   'P 1'
#
loop_
_entity.id
_entity.type
_entity.pdbx_description
1 polymer ?
#
loop_
_entity_poly.entity_id
_entity_poly.type
_entity_poly.pdbx_seq_one_letter_code
_entity_poly.pdbx_strand_id
1 'polypeptide(L)'
;ANTTTCRIKVEAIGNIFFDMSDVNFTITGALLAKIADFDGDGKTDLSVYRSGSWLVNQSNGGSSTSFPFGLASDRIVPNDYDGDAKTDYAVFRNGSWYMQRSTAGFAGVAFGTTGDIPVAGDYDGDAKADVAVYRPSTGTWYVLRSTNNVVTAQNWGTTGDVPVVGDYDGDGKADYAVFRASTATWYLLRSTAGATATAFGISTDAPVPSDYDGDGKTDIATARNTGGFLSWYLLRSTAGYTAVGNWGLASDKPSPGDYDGDGKADIAVFRDSDGSWTIRKSSTSSLDLRYFGGSGDISVPAAYIP
;
A
#
# COMPACT_ATOMS: atom_id res chain seq x y z
N ALA A 1 29.04 -20.98 -5.06
CA ALA A 1 27.57 -21.08 -4.94
C ALA A 1 27.18 -20.38 -3.66
N ASN A 2 26.56 -19.21 -3.75
CA ASN A 2 26.01 -18.54 -2.57
C ASN A 2 24.74 -19.28 -2.17
N THR A 3 24.77 -20.02 -1.07
CA THR A 3 23.57 -20.65 -0.53
C THR A 3 23.00 -19.75 0.55
N THR A 4 21.76 -19.29 0.37
CA THR A 4 20.93 -18.59 1.38
C THR A 4 20.41 -19.53 2.48
N THR A 5 20.98 -20.72 2.61
CA THR A 5 20.57 -21.73 3.59
C THR A 5 21.72 -22.04 4.53
N CYS A 6 21.57 -21.67 5.80
CA CYS A 6 22.34 -22.26 6.88
C CYS A 6 21.80 -23.67 7.12
N ARG A 7 22.62 -24.70 6.88
CA ARG A 7 22.30 -26.07 7.28
C ARG A 7 23.26 -26.46 8.41
N ILE A 8 22.71 -26.64 9.61
CA ILE A 8 23.44 -27.25 10.72
C ILE A 8 23.10 -28.74 10.72
N LYS A 9 24.10 -29.60 10.45
CA LYS A 9 23.98 -31.05 10.63
C LYS A 9 24.54 -31.39 12.01
N VAL A 10 23.73 -31.95 12.89
CA VAL A 10 24.16 -32.42 14.21
C VAL A 10 24.02 -33.92 14.29
N GLU A 11 25.12 -34.61 14.57
CA GLU A 11 25.16 -36.04 14.89
C GLU A 11 25.62 -36.18 16.34
N ALA A 12 24.71 -36.56 17.23
CA ALA A 12 25.04 -36.81 18.64
C ALA A 12 24.24 -38.00 19.19
N ILE A 13 24.76 -38.61 20.27
CA ILE A 13 24.07 -39.64 21.04
C ILE A 13 23.63 -38.99 22.36
N GLY A 14 22.32 -38.87 22.58
CA GLY A 14 21.71 -38.19 23.74
C GLY A 14 20.87 -36.97 23.34
N ASN A 15 20.43 -36.20 24.33
CA ASN A 15 19.67 -34.98 24.10
C ASN A 15 20.60 -33.86 23.59
N ILE A 16 20.20 -33.23 22.49
CA ILE A 16 20.83 -32.02 21.97
C ILE A 16 19.93 -30.85 22.35
N PHE A 17 20.49 -29.83 22.98
CA PHE A 17 19.82 -28.56 23.22
C PHE A 17 20.52 -27.48 22.38
N PHE A 18 19.76 -26.74 21.60
CA PHE A 18 20.24 -25.52 20.95
C PHE A 18 19.81 -24.35 21.83
N ASP A 19 20.78 -23.73 22.49
CA ASP A 19 20.57 -22.43 23.09
C ASP A 19 20.71 -21.36 22.00
N MET A 20 19.61 -20.64 21.76
CA MET A 20 19.53 -19.58 20.76
C MET A 20 19.25 -18.23 21.40
N SER A 21 19.39 -18.10 22.72
CA SER A 21 19.16 -16.86 23.47
C SER A 21 20.15 -15.74 23.14
N ASP A 22 21.34 -16.07 22.63
CA ASP A 22 22.42 -15.13 22.26
C ASP A 22 22.76 -15.13 20.75
N VAL A 23 21.88 -15.69 19.90
CA VAL A 23 22.11 -15.70 18.45
C VAL A 23 21.52 -14.44 17.83
N ASN A 24 22.38 -13.55 17.35
CA ASN A 24 21.98 -12.45 16.47
C ASN A 24 21.60 -13.02 15.10
N PHE A 25 20.32 -13.33 14.89
CA PHE A 25 19.80 -13.62 13.57
C PHE A 25 19.48 -12.29 12.88
N THR A 26 20.28 -11.92 11.88
CA THR A 26 19.95 -10.81 10.99
C THR A 26 19.27 -11.38 9.75
N ILE A 27 17.97 -11.14 9.61
CA ILE A 27 17.29 -11.33 8.32
C ILE A 27 17.76 -10.18 7.44
N THR A 28 18.64 -10.46 6.48
CA THR A 28 19.16 -9.48 5.52
C THR A 28 18.24 -9.28 4.32
N GLY A 29 16.93 -9.50 4.48
CA GLY A 29 15.94 -9.01 3.53
C GLY A 29 15.67 -7.55 3.84
N ALA A 30 15.63 -6.70 2.82
CA ALA A 30 15.04 -5.37 3.00
C ALA A 30 13.60 -5.60 3.51
N LEU A 31 13.27 -4.99 4.65
CA LEU A 31 11.87 -4.93 5.07
C LEU A 31 11.18 -4.02 4.07
N LEU A 32 10.21 -4.57 3.34
CA LEU A 32 9.36 -3.74 2.49
C LEU A 32 8.46 -2.91 3.40
N ALA A 33 8.37 -1.62 3.12
CA ALA A 33 7.48 -0.72 3.84
C ALA A 33 6.04 -1.24 3.78
N LYS A 34 5.40 -1.28 4.94
CA LYS A 34 3.99 -1.65 5.05
C LYS A 34 3.10 -0.43 4.89
N ILE A 35 1.88 -0.65 4.39
CA ILE A 35 0.88 0.40 4.22
C ILE A 35 0.68 1.11 5.56
N ALA A 36 0.96 2.42 5.59
CA ALA A 36 0.76 3.29 6.74
C ALA A 36 1.36 2.77 8.06
N ASP A 37 2.50 2.10 8.01
CA ASP A 37 3.33 1.74 9.17
C ASP A 37 4.29 2.89 9.48
N PHE A 38 3.95 3.79 10.41
CA PHE A 38 4.74 4.97 10.73
C PHE A 38 5.77 4.72 11.84
N ASP A 39 5.58 3.69 12.66
CA ASP A 39 6.50 3.36 13.75
C ASP A 39 7.52 2.27 13.39
N GLY A 40 7.30 1.56 12.28
CA GLY A 40 8.17 0.53 11.72
C GLY A 40 8.03 -0.81 12.44
N ASP A 41 6.88 -1.08 13.06
CA ASP A 41 6.63 -2.33 13.79
C ASP A 41 6.08 -3.46 12.90
N GLY A 42 5.89 -3.18 11.61
CA GLY A 42 5.43 -4.12 10.60
C GLY A 42 3.91 -4.21 10.48
N LYS A 43 3.16 -3.33 11.14
CA LYS A 43 1.70 -3.27 11.07
C LYS A 43 1.21 -1.94 10.54
N THR A 44 0.04 -1.97 9.91
CA THR A 44 -0.67 -0.75 9.51
C THR A 44 -1.16 0.00 10.76
N ASP A 45 -0.75 1.26 10.88
CA ASP A 45 -1.25 2.17 11.90
C ASP A 45 -2.60 2.76 11.52
N LEU A 46 -3.48 2.93 12.51
CA LEU A 46 -4.68 3.73 12.31
C LEU A 46 -4.28 5.18 12.07
N SER A 47 -4.55 5.69 10.88
CA SER A 47 -4.03 6.99 10.48
C SER A 47 -4.99 7.76 9.60
N VAL A 48 -5.09 9.07 9.86
CA VAL A 48 -5.97 9.99 9.12
C VAL A 48 -5.26 11.30 8.81
N TYR A 49 -5.64 11.92 7.70
CA TYR A 49 -5.25 13.28 7.34
C TYR A 49 -6.43 14.24 7.55
N ARG A 50 -6.21 15.25 8.37
CA ARG A 50 -7.18 16.29 8.73
C ARG A 50 -6.62 17.66 8.42
N SER A 51 -7.15 18.28 7.37
CA SER A 51 -6.95 19.71 7.07
C SER A 51 -5.48 20.18 7.14
N GLY A 52 -4.51 19.39 6.66
CA GLY A 52 -3.08 19.73 6.73
C GLY A 52 -2.29 19.03 7.83
N SER A 53 -2.93 18.20 8.66
CA SER A 53 -2.27 17.47 9.73
C SER A 53 -2.48 15.97 9.60
N TRP A 54 -1.41 15.21 9.83
CA TRP A 54 -1.42 13.76 9.92
C TRP A 54 -1.66 13.38 11.38
N LEU A 55 -2.62 12.50 11.62
CA LEU A 55 -2.88 11.92 12.93
C LEU A 55 -2.65 10.43 12.81
N VAL A 56 -1.82 9.87 13.68
CA VAL A 56 -1.46 8.45 13.66
C VAL A 56 -1.66 7.88 15.05
N ASN A 57 -2.39 6.78 15.16
CA ASN A 57 -2.45 5.96 16.35
C ASN A 57 -1.62 4.69 16.08
N GLN A 58 -0.43 4.72 16.66
CA GLN A 58 0.61 3.71 16.49
C GLN A 58 0.14 2.37 17.02
N SER A 59 0.34 1.32 16.23
CA SER A 59 -0.08 -0.02 16.55
C SER A 59 0.75 -0.59 17.72
N ASN A 60 1.99 -0.13 17.89
CA ASN A 60 2.83 -0.42 19.04
C ASN A 60 2.49 0.50 20.23
N GLY A 61 1.74 -0.04 21.19
CA GLY A 61 1.48 0.64 22.47
C GLY A 61 0.43 1.76 22.41
N GLY A 62 -0.21 2.00 21.26
CA GLY A 62 -1.38 2.87 21.14
C GLY A 62 -1.09 4.37 21.29
N SER A 63 0.17 4.79 21.13
CA SER A 63 0.54 6.20 21.18
C SER A 63 -0.08 6.95 20.00
N SER A 64 -0.70 8.10 20.26
CA SER A 64 -1.28 8.94 19.21
C SER A 64 -0.40 10.16 18.96
N THR A 65 0.01 10.35 17.72
CA THR A 65 0.81 11.50 17.27
C THR A 65 -0.02 12.40 16.37
N SER A 66 0.35 13.68 16.33
CA SER A 66 -0.16 14.65 15.36
C SER A 66 1.00 15.41 14.76
N PHE A 67 1.08 15.41 13.43
CA PHE A 67 2.14 16.05 12.69
C PHE A 67 1.57 17.03 11.65
N PRO A 68 1.69 18.36 11.86
CA PRO A 68 1.19 19.35 10.92
C PRO A 68 2.11 19.43 9.69
N PHE A 69 1.69 18.80 8.59
CA PHE A 69 2.45 18.76 7.35
C PHE A 69 1.53 18.67 6.13
N GLY A 70 1.40 19.78 5.42
CA GLY A 70 0.54 19.90 4.24
C GLY A 70 -0.55 20.96 4.42
N LEU A 71 -1.46 21.00 3.46
CA LEU A 71 -2.64 21.85 3.44
C LEU A 71 -3.89 21.00 3.24
N ALA A 72 -5.04 21.52 3.65
CA ALA A 72 -6.34 20.84 3.48
C ALA A 72 -6.65 20.45 2.02
N SER A 73 -6.09 21.17 1.03
CA SER A 73 -6.29 20.93 -0.40
C SER A 73 -5.31 19.93 -1.02
N ASP A 74 -4.32 19.47 -0.27
CA ASP A 74 -3.28 18.60 -0.81
C ASP A 74 -3.79 17.16 -1.00
N ARG A 75 -3.25 16.47 -2.02
CA ARG A 75 -3.41 15.01 -2.13
C ARG A 75 -2.30 14.35 -1.30
N ILE A 76 -2.67 13.52 -0.33
CA ILE A 76 -1.71 12.75 0.45
C ILE A 76 -1.16 11.59 -0.38
N VAL A 77 0.14 11.31 -0.21
CA VAL A 77 0.91 10.30 -0.96
C VAL A 77 1.93 9.60 -0.04
N PRO A 78 1.49 9.05 1.11
CA PRO A 78 2.38 8.37 2.05
C PRO A 78 3.14 7.21 1.41
N ASN A 79 4.43 7.06 1.69
CA ASN A 79 5.27 5.93 1.28
C ASN A 79 6.63 6.00 1.98
N ASP A 80 7.49 4.99 1.84
CA ASP A 80 8.86 5.01 2.37
C ASP A 80 9.84 5.59 1.34
N TYR A 81 10.12 6.90 1.40
CA TYR A 81 10.98 7.58 0.43
C TYR A 81 12.45 7.60 0.83
N ASP A 82 12.82 7.16 2.04
CA ASP A 82 14.21 7.10 2.48
C ASP A 82 14.78 5.70 2.72
N GLY A 83 13.92 4.67 2.65
CA GLY A 83 14.28 3.24 2.69
C GLY A 83 14.50 2.74 4.11
N ASP A 84 13.88 3.36 5.12
CA ASP A 84 13.96 2.93 6.52
C ASP A 84 12.84 1.99 6.95
N ALA A 85 12.01 1.55 5.99
CA ALA A 85 10.83 0.71 6.14
C ALA A 85 9.68 1.36 6.93
N LYS A 86 9.71 2.68 7.13
CA LYS A 86 8.58 3.43 7.71
C LYS A 86 7.88 4.24 6.64
N THR A 87 6.60 4.46 6.87
CA THR A 87 5.80 5.38 6.08
C THR A 87 6.21 6.81 6.39
N ASP A 88 6.60 7.55 5.35
CA ASP A 88 6.85 8.98 5.43
C ASP A 88 5.59 9.79 5.17
N TYR A 89 5.53 10.99 5.75
CA TYR A 89 4.49 11.96 5.44
C TYR A 89 4.80 12.65 4.12
N ALA A 90 3.92 12.51 3.13
CA ALA A 90 4.13 13.17 1.85
C ALA A 90 2.83 13.68 1.23
N VAL A 91 2.93 14.81 0.55
CA VAL A 91 1.81 15.47 -0.13
C VAL A 91 2.20 15.88 -1.56
N PHE A 92 1.24 15.79 -2.46
CA PHE A 92 1.31 16.29 -3.82
C PHE A 92 0.41 17.52 -3.98
N ARG A 93 1.00 18.63 -4.45
CA ARG A 93 0.35 19.92 -4.62
C ARG A 93 0.75 20.53 -5.96
N ASN A 94 -0.18 20.61 -6.88
CA ASN A 94 -0.02 21.33 -8.16
C ASN A 94 1.27 20.94 -8.93
N GLY A 95 1.58 19.65 -9.03
CA GLY A 95 2.80 19.18 -9.72
C GLY A 95 4.06 19.13 -8.86
N SER A 96 3.98 19.49 -7.58
CA SER A 96 5.11 19.43 -6.64
C SER A 96 4.86 18.45 -5.51
N TRP A 97 5.90 17.71 -5.15
CA TRP A 97 5.97 16.78 -4.03
C TRP A 97 6.64 17.44 -2.84
N TYR A 98 6.09 17.22 -1.66
CA TYR A 98 6.69 17.62 -0.39
C TYR A 98 6.67 16.39 0.51
N MET A 99 7.84 15.94 0.94
CA MET A 99 8.02 14.75 1.76
C MET A 99 8.74 15.12 3.04
N GLN A 100 8.22 14.69 4.18
CA GLN A 100 8.93 14.66 5.44
C GLN A 100 9.33 13.22 5.70
N ARG A 101 10.58 12.90 5.36
CA ARG A 101 11.13 11.55 5.47
C ARG A 101 11.57 11.27 6.91
N SER A 102 11.26 10.09 7.40
CA SER A 102 11.39 9.64 8.79
C SER A 102 12.81 9.83 9.34
N THR A 103 13.83 9.53 8.53
CA THR A 103 15.26 9.61 8.91
C THR A 103 16.02 10.63 8.08
N ALA A 104 15.62 10.88 6.83
CA ALA A 104 16.28 11.80 5.91
C ALA A 104 15.70 13.23 5.91
N GLY A 105 14.64 13.48 6.68
CA GLY A 105 14.03 14.80 6.83
C GLY A 105 13.33 15.32 5.57
N PHE A 106 13.09 16.63 5.55
CA PHE A 106 12.30 17.28 4.50
C PHE A 106 12.95 17.24 3.11
N ALA A 107 12.14 16.98 2.09
CA ALA A 107 12.47 17.12 0.67
C ALA A 107 11.30 17.74 -0.11
N GLY A 108 11.63 18.58 -1.09
CA GLY A 108 10.67 19.16 -2.03
C GLY A 108 11.11 18.93 -3.47
N VAL A 109 10.24 18.37 -4.31
CA VAL A 109 10.57 18.00 -5.69
C VAL A 109 9.47 18.47 -6.63
N ALA A 110 9.81 19.31 -7.61
CA ALA A 110 8.89 19.69 -8.68
C ALA A 110 8.86 18.60 -9.75
N PHE A 111 7.90 17.68 -9.66
CA PHE A 111 7.76 16.56 -10.59
C PHE A 111 6.29 16.21 -10.84
N GLY A 112 5.77 16.73 -11.95
CA GLY A 112 4.39 16.57 -12.35
C GLY A 112 3.80 17.87 -12.85
N THR A 113 2.55 17.80 -13.28
CA THR A 113 1.77 18.93 -13.81
C THR A 113 0.33 18.86 -13.31
N THR A 114 -0.44 19.92 -13.50
CA THR A 114 -1.86 19.95 -13.13
C THR A 114 -2.63 18.84 -13.85
N GLY A 115 -3.34 18.01 -13.10
CA GLY A 115 -4.13 16.89 -13.61
C GLY A 115 -3.39 15.55 -13.65
N ASP A 116 -2.09 15.54 -13.35
CA ASP A 116 -1.37 14.30 -13.10
C ASP A 116 -1.81 13.67 -11.76
N ILE A 117 -1.87 12.33 -11.72
CA ILE A 117 -2.20 11.54 -10.53
C ILE A 117 -0.88 11.04 -9.93
N PRO A 118 -0.58 11.34 -8.65
CA PRO A 118 0.61 10.80 -8.01
C PRO A 118 0.46 9.29 -7.76
N VAL A 119 1.53 8.54 -8.02
CA VAL A 119 1.57 7.07 -8.05
C VAL A 119 2.92 6.59 -7.51
N ALA A 120 3.32 7.05 -6.33
CA ALA A 120 4.60 6.68 -5.75
C ALA A 120 4.71 5.17 -5.47
N GLY A 121 5.91 4.62 -5.65
CA GLY A 121 6.24 3.21 -5.45
C GLY A 121 7.69 2.95 -5.88
N ASP A 122 8.29 1.84 -5.45
CA ASP A 122 9.67 1.48 -5.80
C ASP A 122 9.73 0.86 -7.21
N TYR A 123 9.94 1.64 -8.26
CA TYR A 123 9.97 1.13 -9.63
C TYR A 123 11.35 0.69 -10.10
N ASP A 124 12.42 1.02 -9.36
CA ASP A 124 13.79 0.67 -9.73
C ASP A 124 14.43 -0.43 -8.86
N GLY A 125 13.80 -0.77 -7.74
CA GLY A 125 14.11 -1.89 -6.85
C GLY A 125 15.17 -1.57 -5.82
N ASP A 126 15.21 -0.33 -5.31
CA ASP A 126 16.15 0.10 -4.26
C ASP A 126 15.54 0.17 -2.85
N ALA A 127 14.32 -0.38 -2.70
CA ALA A 127 13.49 -0.37 -1.52
C ALA A 127 13.04 1.02 -1.06
N LYS A 128 13.11 2.03 -1.94
CA LYS A 128 12.55 3.36 -1.71
C LYS A 128 11.45 3.65 -2.71
N ALA A 129 10.41 4.32 -2.25
CA ALA A 129 9.40 4.86 -3.12
C ALA A 129 10.01 5.92 -4.04
N ASP A 130 9.82 5.74 -5.34
CA ASP A 130 10.11 6.75 -6.33
C ASP A 130 9.01 7.81 -6.38
N VAL A 131 9.41 9.03 -6.73
CA VAL A 131 8.48 10.10 -7.07
C VAL A 131 7.93 9.84 -8.47
N ALA A 132 6.63 9.57 -8.60
CA ALA A 132 6.03 9.14 -9.86
C ALA A 132 4.63 9.70 -10.09
N VAL A 133 4.30 9.98 -11.36
CA VAL A 133 2.99 10.47 -11.78
C VAL A 133 2.42 9.68 -12.97
N TYR A 134 1.12 9.40 -12.95
CA TYR A 134 0.35 8.96 -14.10
C TYR A 134 -0.37 10.14 -14.73
N ARG A 135 -0.23 10.32 -16.04
CA ARG A 135 -0.88 11.38 -16.82
C ARG A 135 -2.10 10.84 -17.56
N PRO A 136 -3.33 11.06 -17.06
CA PRO A 136 -4.52 10.43 -17.61
C PRO A 136 -4.82 10.81 -19.07
N SER A 137 -4.42 12.01 -19.50
CA SER A 137 -4.65 12.50 -20.87
C SER A 137 -3.86 11.75 -21.94
N THR A 138 -2.81 11.01 -21.56
CA THR A 138 -1.94 10.27 -22.49
C THR A 138 -1.73 8.81 -22.11
N GLY A 139 -2.17 8.39 -20.91
CA GLY A 139 -1.88 7.05 -20.39
C GLY A 139 -0.40 6.82 -20.06
N THR A 140 0.36 7.89 -19.82
CA THR A 140 1.81 7.81 -19.62
C THR A 140 2.18 7.96 -18.14
N TRP A 141 3.01 7.05 -17.67
CA TRP A 141 3.65 7.08 -16.37
C TRP A 141 5.00 7.77 -16.48
N TYR A 142 5.31 8.66 -15.55
CA TYR A 142 6.62 9.28 -15.39
C TYR A 142 7.14 8.95 -14.01
N VAL A 143 8.37 8.45 -13.92
CA VAL A 143 9.01 8.06 -12.66
C VAL A 143 10.33 8.79 -12.56
N LEU A 144 10.60 9.42 -11.43
CA LEU A 144 11.90 9.95 -11.04
C LEU A 144 12.53 8.96 -10.06
N ARG A 145 13.52 8.22 -10.54
CA ARG A 145 14.21 7.17 -9.78
C ARG A 145 14.96 7.71 -8.57
N SER A 146 14.74 7.12 -7.41
CA SER A 146 15.42 7.36 -6.14
C SER A 146 16.93 7.08 -6.22
N THR A 147 17.33 6.04 -6.97
CA THR A 147 18.73 5.58 -7.05
C THR A 147 19.68 6.58 -7.71
N ASN A 148 19.19 7.29 -8.74
CA ASN A 148 20.06 8.05 -9.64
C ASN A 148 19.41 9.32 -10.23
N ASN A 149 18.18 9.66 -9.83
CA ASN A 149 17.41 10.80 -10.35
C ASN A 149 17.15 10.76 -11.86
N VAL A 150 17.22 9.57 -12.49
CA VAL A 150 16.84 9.42 -13.90
C VAL A 150 15.32 9.43 -14.02
N VAL A 151 14.82 10.24 -14.95
CA VAL A 151 13.41 10.24 -15.31
C VAL A 151 13.14 9.18 -16.38
N THR A 152 12.18 8.30 -16.13
CA THR A 152 11.65 7.37 -17.12
C THR A 152 10.23 7.71 -17.49
N ALA A 153 9.85 7.40 -18.73
CA ALA A 153 8.49 7.53 -19.22
C ALA A 153 8.03 6.19 -19.80
N GLN A 154 6.91 5.66 -19.30
CA GLN A 154 6.33 4.41 -19.73
C GLN A 154 4.88 4.67 -20.18
N ASN A 155 4.59 4.44 -21.45
CA ASN A 155 3.21 4.52 -21.93
C ASN A 155 2.51 3.20 -21.59
N TRP A 156 1.64 3.22 -20.59
CA TRP A 156 0.90 2.05 -20.11
C TRP A 156 -0.46 2.46 -19.55
N GLY A 157 -1.41 2.67 -20.44
CA GLY A 157 -2.76 3.09 -20.11
C GLY A 157 -3.39 3.85 -21.25
N THR A 158 -4.64 4.27 -21.06
CA THR A 158 -5.36 5.16 -21.95
C THR A 158 -6.27 6.09 -21.15
N THR A 159 -6.88 7.06 -21.83
CA THR A 159 -7.84 7.98 -21.22
C THR A 159 -8.98 7.20 -20.58
N GLY A 160 -9.24 7.49 -19.30
CA GLY A 160 -10.29 6.84 -18.50
C GLY A 160 -9.82 5.63 -17.68
N ASP A 161 -8.56 5.21 -17.86
CA ASP A 161 -7.95 4.21 -16.98
C ASP A 161 -7.57 4.83 -15.63
N VAL A 162 -7.72 4.03 -14.58
CA VAL A 162 -7.36 4.37 -13.19
C VAL A 162 -6.04 3.67 -12.84
N PRO A 163 -4.98 4.39 -12.44
CA PRO A 163 -3.70 3.75 -12.08
C PRO A 163 -3.83 2.96 -10.79
N VAL A 164 -3.35 1.72 -10.74
CA VAL A 164 -3.39 0.81 -9.58
C VAL A 164 -1.98 0.31 -9.30
N VAL A 165 -1.22 1.03 -8.49
CA VAL A 165 0.18 0.68 -8.19
C VAL A 165 0.24 -0.52 -7.24
N GLY A 166 1.22 -1.40 -7.46
CA GLY A 166 1.53 -2.51 -6.58
C GLY A 166 2.59 -3.43 -7.20
N ASP A 167 3.19 -4.30 -6.40
CA ASP A 167 4.08 -5.38 -6.86
C ASP A 167 3.23 -6.62 -7.18
N TYR A 168 2.85 -6.83 -8.44
CA TYR A 168 1.95 -7.92 -8.84
C TYR A 168 2.68 -9.20 -9.26
N ASP A 169 4.01 -9.22 -9.31
CA ASP A 169 4.80 -10.42 -9.58
C ASP A 169 5.72 -10.87 -8.43
N GLY A 170 5.84 -10.07 -7.38
CA GLY A 170 6.53 -10.38 -6.13
C GLY A 170 8.04 -10.20 -6.22
N ASP A 171 8.51 -9.32 -7.11
CA ASP A 171 9.94 -9.05 -7.29
C ASP A 171 10.47 -7.91 -6.39
N GLY A 172 9.60 -7.31 -5.59
CA GLY A 172 9.90 -6.17 -4.72
C GLY A 172 9.79 -4.82 -5.42
N LYS A 173 9.33 -4.76 -6.67
CA LYS A 173 9.14 -3.51 -7.40
C LYS A 173 7.66 -3.21 -7.62
N ALA A 174 7.33 -1.93 -7.61
CA ALA A 174 6.06 -1.44 -8.11
C ALA A 174 5.94 -1.67 -9.62
N ASP A 175 4.81 -2.21 -10.04
CA ASP A 175 4.46 -2.42 -11.44
C ASP A 175 3.62 -1.27 -12.00
N TYR A 176 3.70 -1.10 -13.32
CA TYR A 176 2.78 -0.21 -14.04
C TYR A 176 1.46 -0.96 -14.26
N ALA A 177 0.40 -0.54 -13.57
CA ALA A 177 -0.87 -1.23 -13.66
C ALA A 177 -2.04 -0.25 -13.70
N VAL A 178 -3.07 -0.57 -14.49
CA VAL A 178 -4.27 0.24 -14.64
C VAL A 178 -5.55 -0.61 -14.59
N PHE A 179 -6.61 -0.06 -13.99
CA PHE A 179 -7.96 -0.59 -14.07
C PHE A 179 -8.78 0.21 -15.09
N ARG A 180 -9.29 -0.49 -16.10
CA ARG A 180 -10.18 0.07 -17.11
C ARG A 180 -11.63 -0.25 -16.74
N ALA A 181 -12.31 0.73 -16.17
CA ALA A 181 -13.69 0.58 -15.71
C ALA A 181 -14.65 0.19 -16.86
N SER A 182 -14.49 0.74 -18.06
CA SER A 182 -15.40 0.48 -19.19
C SER A 182 -15.49 -1.01 -19.59
N THR A 183 -14.45 -1.79 -19.32
CA THR A 183 -14.39 -3.23 -19.61
C THR A 183 -14.17 -4.10 -18.37
N ALA A 184 -14.12 -3.49 -17.18
CA ALA A 184 -13.74 -4.15 -15.92
C ALA A 184 -12.47 -5.00 -16.06
N THR A 185 -11.43 -4.41 -16.66
CA THR A 185 -10.19 -5.12 -16.98
C THR A 185 -9.00 -4.45 -16.33
N TRP A 186 -8.19 -5.26 -15.66
CA TRP A 186 -6.91 -4.88 -15.08
C TRP A 186 -5.82 -5.14 -16.12
N TYR A 187 -5.02 -4.14 -16.45
CA TYR A 187 -3.87 -4.27 -17.35
C TYR A 187 -2.61 -4.03 -16.55
N LEU A 188 -1.80 -5.07 -16.38
CA LEU A 188 -0.57 -5.05 -15.59
C LEU A 188 0.62 -5.14 -16.55
N LEU A 189 1.64 -4.32 -16.36
CA LEU A 189 2.96 -4.50 -16.95
C LEU A 189 3.92 -4.78 -15.80
N ARG A 190 4.10 -6.08 -15.56
CA ARG A 190 4.87 -6.58 -14.42
C ARG A 190 6.36 -6.54 -14.73
N SER A 191 7.15 -6.08 -13.78
CA SER A 191 8.57 -5.76 -13.87
C SER A 191 9.41 -6.93 -14.41
N THR A 192 9.12 -8.16 -13.99
CA THR A 192 9.85 -9.38 -14.38
C THR A 192 8.99 -10.40 -15.12
N ALA A 193 7.66 -10.31 -14.98
CA ALA A 193 6.72 -11.26 -15.56
C ALA A 193 5.93 -10.70 -16.78
N GLY A 194 6.20 -9.46 -17.19
CA GLY A 194 5.64 -8.84 -18.41
C GLY A 194 4.14 -8.54 -18.33
N ALA A 195 3.56 -8.22 -19.49
CA ALA A 195 2.20 -7.71 -19.59
C ALA A 195 1.10 -8.78 -19.44
N THR A 196 0.03 -8.44 -18.72
CA THR A 196 -1.19 -9.26 -18.61
C THR A 196 -2.45 -8.39 -18.65
N ALA A 197 -3.57 -9.02 -19.01
CA ALA A 197 -4.89 -8.40 -18.97
C ALA A 197 -5.87 -9.37 -18.28
N THR A 198 -6.46 -8.93 -17.18
CA THR A 198 -7.32 -9.76 -16.33
C THR A 198 -8.69 -9.11 -16.20
N ALA A 199 -9.73 -9.75 -16.74
CA ALA A 199 -11.10 -9.30 -16.55
C ALA A 199 -11.56 -9.66 -15.13
N PHE A 200 -11.81 -8.65 -14.30
CA PHE A 200 -12.24 -8.84 -12.92
C PHE A 200 -13.01 -7.62 -12.39
N GLY A 201 -14.18 -7.90 -11.79
CA GLY A 201 -15.12 -6.88 -11.32
C GLY A 201 -16.16 -6.49 -12.38
N ILE A 202 -16.77 -5.31 -12.19
CA ILE A 202 -17.67 -4.66 -13.15
C ILE A 202 -17.33 -3.16 -13.27
N SER A 203 -18.00 -2.45 -14.17
CA SER A 203 -17.65 -1.06 -14.50
C SER A 203 -17.88 -0.02 -13.40
N THR A 204 -18.65 -0.36 -12.37
CA THR A 204 -18.93 0.51 -11.21
C THR A 204 -18.05 0.18 -10.01
N ASP A 205 -17.16 -0.80 -10.14
CA ASP A 205 -16.31 -1.22 -9.04
C ASP A 205 -15.15 -0.25 -8.83
N ALA A 206 -14.81 0.01 -7.56
CA ALA A 206 -13.59 0.68 -7.18
C ALA A 206 -12.46 -0.35 -7.01
N PRO A 207 -11.28 -0.18 -7.62
CA PRO A 207 -10.13 -1.04 -7.36
C PRO A 207 -9.62 -0.84 -5.93
N VAL A 208 -9.29 -1.91 -5.22
CA VAL A 208 -8.77 -1.91 -3.84
C VAL A 208 -7.63 -2.93 -3.66
N PRO A 209 -6.57 -2.88 -4.50
CA PRO A 209 -5.51 -3.87 -4.51
C PRO A 209 -4.71 -3.88 -3.19
N SER A 210 -4.29 -5.06 -2.75
CA SER A 210 -3.42 -5.28 -1.58
C SER A 210 -3.01 -6.76 -1.50
N ASP A 211 -2.08 -7.15 -0.65
CA ASP A 211 -1.66 -8.56 -0.47
C ASP A 211 -2.59 -9.28 0.52
N TYR A 212 -3.72 -9.82 0.07
CA TYR A 212 -4.73 -10.44 0.94
C TYR A 212 -4.48 -11.93 1.23
N ASP A 213 -3.57 -12.59 0.51
CA ASP A 213 -3.17 -13.98 0.81
C ASP A 213 -1.78 -14.12 1.45
N GLY A 214 -1.00 -13.04 1.53
CA GLY A 214 0.28 -12.96 2.24
C GLY A 214 1.41 -13.60 1.46
N ASP A 215 1.30 -13.67 0.13
CA ASP A 215 2.32 -14.28 -0.73
C ASP A 215 3.41 -13.28 -1.16
N GLY A 216 3.31 -12.03 -0.71
CA GLY A 216 4.21 -10.95 -1.06
C GLY A 216 3.86 -10.29 -2.40
N LYS A 217 2.74 -10.64 -3.04
CA LYS A 217 2.23 -9.97 -4.23
C LYS A 217 0.99 -9.16 -3.89
N THR A 218 0.84 -8.06 -4.63
CA THR A 218 -0.39 -7.31 -4.68
C THR A 218 -1.46 -8.13 -5.39
N ASP A 219 -2.58 -8.37 -4.72
CA ASP A 219 -3.73 -9.03 -5.32
C ASP A 219 -4.63 -8.03 -6.05
N ILE A 220 -5.32 -8.52 -7.06
CA ILE A 220 -6.42 -7.80 -7.68
C ILE A 220 -7.64 -7.87 -6.75
N ALA A 221 -8.23 -6.74 -6.41
CA ALA A 221 -9.47 -6.69 -5.63
C ALA A 221 -10.35 -5.50 -6.01
N THR A 222 -11.65 -5.67 -5.84
CA THR A 222 -12.64 -4.60 -6.04
C THR A 222 -13.60 -4.46 -4.87
N ALA A 223 -14.05 -3.22 -4.65
CA ALA A 223 -15.13 -2.88 -3.75
C ALA A 223 -16.31 -2.32 -4.55
N ARG A 224 -17.53 -2.80 -4.25
CA ARG A 224 -18.76 -2.47 -4.98
C ARG A 224 -19.84 -2.00 -4.02
N ASN A 225 -20.46 -0.87 -4.35
CA ASN A 225 -21.68 -0.45 -3.68
C ASN A 225 -22.87 -1.34 -4.13
N THR A 226 -23.35 -2.18 -3.21
CA THR A 226 -24.46 -3.12 -3.45
C THR A 226 -25.53 -2.92 -2.38
N GLY A 227 -26.63 -2.25 -2.74
CA GLY A 227 -27.79 -2.12 -1.85
C GLY A 227 -27.51 -1.39 -0.53
N GLY A 228 -26.63 -0.38 -0.55
CA GLY A 228 -26.25 0.40 0.63
C GLY A 228 -25.07 -0.16 1.43
N PHE A 229 -24.56 -1.33 1.05
CA PHE A 229 -23.35 -1.93 1.61
C PHE A 229 -22.19 -1.85 0.63
N LEU A 230 -20.97 -1.94 1.18
CA LEU A 230 -19.76 -2.10 0.39
C LEU A 230 -19.41 -3.60 0.34
N SER A 231 -19.47 -4.19 -0.85
CA SER A 231 -19.18 -5.62 -1.08
C SER A 231 -17.78 -5.80 -1.68
N TRP A 232 -17.01 -6.74 -1.15
CA TRP A 232 -15.62 -6.96 -1.55
C TRP A 232 -15.44 -8.25 -2.37
N TYR A 233 -14.66 -8.16 -3.45
CA TYR A 233 -14.32 -9.25 -4.34
C TYR A 233 -12.82 -9.29 -4.57
N LEU A 234 -12.19 -10.43 -4.30
CA LEU A 234 -10.74 -10.59 -4.34
C LEU A 234 -10.39 -11.64 -5.39
N LEU A 235 -9.36 -11.40 -6.16
CA LEU A 235 -8.70 -12.36 -7.02
C LEU A 235 -7.25 -12.47 -6.54
N ARG A 236 -7.08 -13.33 -5.54
CA ARG A 236 -5.81 -13.52 -4.83
C ARG A 236 -4.84 -14.29 -5.69
N SER A 237 -3.58 -13.88 -5.69
CA SER A 237 -2.53 -14.31 -6.61
C SER A 237 -2.30 -15.82 -6.53
N THR A 238 -2.39 -16.42 -5.34
CA THR A 238 -2.22 -17.86 -5.11
C THR A 238 -3.53 -18.55 -4.72
N ALA A 239 -4.40 -17.86 -3.98
CA ALA A 239 -5.65 -18.43 -3.47
C ALA A 239 -6.86 -18.26 -4.41
N GLY A 240 -6.71 -17.51 -5.51
CA GLY A 240 -7.74 -17.30 -6.52
C GLY A 240 -8.92 -16.45 -6.07
N TYR A 241 -10.05 -16.60 -6.77
CA TYR A 241 -11.24 -15.78 -6.54
C TYR A 241 -11.88 -16.03 -5.17
N THR A 242 -12.30 -14.97 -4.49
CA THR A 242 -13.08 -15.01 -3.26
C THR A 242 -14.05 -13.84 -3.20
N ALA A 243 -15.35 -14.14 -3.07
CA ALA A 243 -16.35 -13.15 -2.69
C ALA A 243 -16.40 -13.07 -1.16
N VAL A 244 -15.92 -11.98 -0.59
CA VAL A 244 -15.98 -11.77 0.87
C VAL A 244 -17.39 -11.37 1.30
N GLY A 245 -18.12 -10.68 0.43
CA GLY A 245 -19.47 -10.19 0.72
C GLY A 245 -19.43 -8.80 1.34
N ASN A 246 -20.49 -8.45 2.08
CA ASN A 246 -20.68 -7.10 2.60
C ASN A 246 -19.77 -6.84 3.80
N TRP A 247 -18.92 -5.83 3.68
CA TRP A 247 -18.11 -5.30 4.77
C TRP A 247 -18.02 -3.78 4.66
N GLY A 248 -18.72 -3.09 5.55
CA GLY A 248 -18.92 -1.65 5.53
C GLY A 248 -20.21 -1.20 4.82
N LEU A 249 -20.51 0.08 4.99
CA LEU A 249 -21.58 0.79 4.29
C LEU A 249 -21.04 1.38 2.98
N ALA A 250 -21.93 1.63 2.03
CA ALA A 250 -21.57 2.19 0.72
C ALA A 250 -20.90 3.59 0.79
N SER A 251 -21.05 4.29 1.91
CA SER A 251 -20.37 5.57 2.18
C SER A 251 -18.96 5.43 2.74
N ASP A 252 -18.64 4.26 3.32
CA ASP A 252 -17.36 4.05 3.99
C ASP A 252 -16.23 3.98 2.95
N LYS A 253 -15.03 4.40 3.36
CA LYS A 253 -13.83 4.38 2.51
C LYS A 253 -13.09 3.06 2.69
N PRO A 254 -12.84 2.29 1.62
CA PRO A 254 -11.92 1.16 1.68
C PRO A 254 -10.56 1.60 2.25
N SER A 255 -10.00 0.83 3.17
CA SER A 255 -8.71 1.13 3.81
C SER A 255 -8.00 -0.16 4.22
N PRO A 256 -7.76 -1.11 3.29
CA PRO A 256 -7.08 -2.36 3.61
C PRO A 256 -5.64 -2.11 4.06
N GLY A 257 -5.11 -3.03 4.87
CA GLY A 257 -3.78 -2.95 5.48
C GLY A 257 -3.62 -4.09 6.49
N ASP A 258 -2.40 -4.38 6.91
CA ASP A 258 -2.11 -5.46 7.85
C ASP A 258 -2.15 -4.92 9.30
N TYR A 259 -3.36 -4.78 9.86
CA TYR A 259 -3.55 -4.16 11.18
C TYR A 259 -3.30 -5.14 12.34
N ASP A 260 -3.32 -6.44 12.09
CA ASP A 260 -3.05 -7.47 13.10
C ASP A 260 -1.63 -8.06 13.04
N GLY A 261 -0.88 -7.78 11.97
CA GLY A 261 0.52 -8.15 11.79
C GLY A 261 0.73 -9.60 11.36
N ASP A 262 -0.26 -10.22 10.70
CA ASP A 262 -0.15 -11.59 10.21
C ASP A 262 0.51 -11.72 8.83
N GLY A 263 0.90 -10.60 8.24
CA GLY A 263 1.54 -10.51 6.93
C GLY A 263 0.54 -10.37 5.78
N LYS A 264 -0.77 -10.31 6.05
CA LYS A 264 -1.82 -10.16 5.05
C LYS A 264 -2.59 -8.87 5.27
N ALA A 265 -3.07 -8.30 4.18
CA ALA A 265 -4.02 -7.21 4.24
C ALA A 265 -5.35 -7.68 4.86
N ASP A 266 -5.75 -7.00 5.92
CA ASP A 266 -7.09 -7.05 6.47
C ASP A 266 -8.06 -6.29 5.58
N ILE A 267 -9.32 -6.71 5.61
CA ILE A 267 -10.39 -5.96 4.96
C ILE A 267 -10.90 -4.92 5.95
N ALA A 268 -10.67 -3.66 5.63
CA ALA A 268 -10.99 -2.56 6.54
C ALA A 268 -11.67 -1.41 5.82
N VAL A 269 -12.54 -0.73 6.56
CA VAL A 269 -13.21 0.49 6.11
C VAL A 269 -13.11 1.58 7.17
N PHE A 270 -12.96 2.82 6.70
CA PHE A 270 -13.05 4.03 7.51
C PHE A 270 -14.34 4.78 7.20
N ARG A 271 -15.11 5.13 8.24
CA ARG A 271 -16.29 5.97 8.11
C ARG A 271 -15.94 7.41 8.44
N ASP A 272 -15.86 8.23 7.40
CA ASP A 272 -15.51 9.64 7.54
C ASP A 272 -16.51 10.40 8.43
N SER A 273 -17.79 10.08 8.43
CA SER A 273 -18.82 10.82 9.16
C SER A 273 -18.68 10.78 10.69
N ASP A 274 -18.09 9.72 11.26
CA ASP A 274 -17.96 9.52 12.70
C ASP A 274 -16.55 9.10 13.17
N GLY A 275 -15.62 8.85 12.25
CA GLY A 275 -14.25 8.43 12.58
C GLY A 275 -14.12 6.96 12.98
N SER A 276 -15.11 6.11 12.70
CA SER A 276 -15.06 4.69 13.03
C SER A 276 -14.30 3.87 11.99
N TRP A 277 -13.54 2.88 12.48
CA TRP A 277 -12.81 1.89 11.69
C TRP A 277 -13.41 0.52 11.94
N THR A 278 -13.78 -0.19 10.88
CA THR A 278 -14.30 -1.56 10.95
C THR A 278 -13.35 -2.48 10.20
N ILE A 279 -12.58 -3.28 10.93
CA ILE A 279 -11.51 -4.12 10.39
C ILE A 279 -11.90 -5.59 10.56
N ARG A 280 -11.78 -6.38 9.48
CA ARG A 280 -11.90 -7.83 9.50
C ARG A 280 -10.51 -8.44 9.45
N LYS A 281 -10.06 -8.96 10.59
CA LYS A 281 -8.74 -9.58 10.74
C LYS A 281 -8.58 -10.78 9.80
N SER A 282 -7.55 -10.78 8.97
CA SER A 282 -7.15 -11.86 8.06
C SER A 282 -6.86 -13.15 8.83
N SER A 283 -6.19 -13.04 9.98
CA SER A 283 -5.74 -14.17 10.81
C SER A 283 -6.88 -14.97 11.44
N THR A 284 -7.98 -14.31 11.79
CA THR A 284 -9.06 -14.88 12.63
C THR A 284 -10.46 -14.68 12.05
N SER A 285 -10.61 -13.88 10.98
CA SER A 285 -11.89 -13.38 10.49
C SER A 285 -12.71 -12.61 11.53
N SER A 286 -12.09 -12.18 12.65
CA SER A 286 -12.77 -11.47 13.72
C SER A 286 -12.94 -10.00 13.40
N LEU A 287 -13.99 -9.38 13.97
CA LEU A 287 -14.25 -7.96 13.87
C LEU A 287 -13.40 -7.20 14.90
N ASP A 288 -12.69 -6.18 14.44
CA ASP A 288 -12.03 -5.17 15.26
C ASP A 288 -12.64 -3.80 14.93
N LEU A 289 -13.31 -3.20 15.93
CA LEU A 289 -13.97 -1.91 15.82
C LEU A 289 -13.18 -0.89 16.64
N ARG A 290 -12.70 0.16 15.97
CA ARG A 290 -11.89 1.22 16.59
C ARG A 290 -12.46 2.59 16.25
N TYR A 291 -12.13 3.59 17.06
CA TYR A 291 -12.54 4.98 16.85
C TYR A 291 -11.29 5.86 16.83
N PHE A 292 -10.96 6.37 15.64
CA PHE A 292 -9.80 7.24 15.45
C PHE A 292 -9.99 8.13 14.22
N GLY A 293 -9.98 9.45 14.43
CA GLY A 293 -10.35 10.43 13.42
C GLY A 293 -11.75 11.00 13.67
N GLY A 294 -12.38 11.53 12.62
CA GLY A 294 -13.70 12.15 12.68
C GLY A 294 -14.17 12.74 11.35
N SER A 295 -15.28 13.48 11.41
CA SER A 295 -15.95 14.07 10.24
C SER A 295 -15.00 14.81 9.29
N GLY A 296 -14.95 14.34 8.04
CA GLY A 296 -14.18 14.97 6.96
C GLY A 296 -12.70 14.57 6.89
N ASP A 297 -12.26 13.65 7.73
CA ASP A 297 -10.93 13.08 7.66
C ASP A 297 -10.77 12.15 6.44
N ILE A 298 -9.54 12.04 5.96
CA ILE A 298 -9.15 11.07 4.92
C ILE A 298 -8.35 9.97 5.61
N SER A 299 -8.75 8.70 5.48
CA SER A 299 -7.92 7.60 5.96
C SER A 299 -6.64 7.49 5.13
N VAL A 300 -5.49 7.42 5.79
CA VAL A 300 -4.18 7.37 5.14
C VAL A 300 -3.98 6.06 4.35
N PRO A 301 -4.37 4.87 4.83
CA PRO A 301 -4.32 3.64 4.02
C PRO A 301 -5.12 3.73 2.70
N ALA A 302 -6.18 4.55 2.65
CA ALA A 302 -6.92 4.77 1.41
C ALA A 302 -6.13 5.56 0.35
N ALA A 303 -5.02 6.21 0.72
CA ALA A 303 -4.17 6.93 -0.23
C ALA A 303 -3.33 6.00 -1.12
N TYR A 304 -3.15 4.73 -0.71
CA TYR A 304 -2.54 3.66 -1.51
C TYR A 304 -3.53 3.05 -2.50
N ILE A 305 -4.80 3.46 -2.40
CA ILE A 305 -5.88 3.08 -3.31
C ILE A 305 -6.08 4.24 -4.31
N PRO A 306 -6.42 3.97 -5.59
CA PRO A 306 -6.43 4.99 -6.65
C PRO A 306 -7.47 6.12 -6.51
#